data_AF-A0A0Q6P858-F1
#
_entry.id   AF-A0A0Q6P858-F1
#
_cell.length_a   1.000
_cell.length_b   1.000
_cell.length_c   1.000
_cell.angle_alpha   90.00
_cell.angle_beta   90.00
_cell.angle_gamma   90.00
#
_symmetry.space_group_name_H-M   'P 1'
#
loop_
_entity.id
_entity.type
_entity.pdbx_description
1 polymer ?
#
loop_
_entity_poly.entity_id
_entity_poly.type
_entity_poly.pdbx_seq_one_letter_code
_entity_poly.pdbx_strand_id
1 'polypeptide(L)'
;MAGPDNRPSGQQPSGHRVLFEFTQLGQQMRVAAIDEATGTEVVVITPLTASRFQMQSLALGKLRRRLGIEEPPPPPGPKPAKYA
;
A
#
# COMPACT_ATOMS: atom_id res chain seq x y z
N MET A 1 25.06 11.01 40.91
CA MET A 1 23.94 11.68 40.21
C MET A 1 24.14 11.49 38.71
N ALA A 2 23.54 10.45 38.13
CA ALA A 2 23.40 10.28 36.68
C ALA A 2 21.88 10.21 36.43
N GLY A 3 21.36 11.18 35.68
CA GLY A 3 19.92 11.29 35.39
C GLY A 3 19.44 10.11 34.54
N PRO A 4 18.15 9.75 34.61
CA PRO A 4 17.61 8.69 33.77
C PRO A 4 17.66 9.09 32.29
N ASP A 5 18.32 8.27 31.50
CA ASP A 5 18.33 8.28 30.04
C ASP A 5 16.91 8.42 29.46
N ASN A 6 16.54 9.64 29.10
CA ASN A 6 15.34 9.93 28.31
C ASN A 6 15.65 9.73 26.82
N ARG A 7 15.88 8.48 26.42
CA ARG A 7 15.84 8.12 24.99
C ARG A 7 14.37 7.99 24.61
N PRO A 8 13.88 8.72 23.58
CA PRO A 8 12.55 8.46 23.05
C PRO A 8 12.61 7.08 22.40
N SER A 9 12.19 6.06 23.15
CA SER A 9 11.78 4.77 22.61
C SER A 9 10.84 5.09 21.46
N GLY A 10 11.26 4.78 20.23
CA GLY A 10 10.51 5.04 19.01
C GLY A 10 9.10 4.50 19.20
N GLN A 11 8.18 5.40 19.51
CA GLN A 11 6.78 5.10 19.69
C GLN A 11 6.25 4.79 18.30
N GLN A 12 6.41 3.55 17.86
CA GLN A 12 5.70 3.05 16.69
C GLN A 12 4.22 3.02 17.09
N PRO A 13 3.35 3.85 16.50
CA PRO A 13 1.93 3.71 16.74
C PRO A 13 1.53 2.31 16.28
N SER A 14 0.87 1.56 17.16
CA SER A 14 0.37 0.19 16.97
C SER A 14 -0.80 0.13 15.98
N GLY A 15 -0.71 0.87 14.87
CA GLY A 15 -1.69 0.92 13.79
C GLY A 15 -1.08 0.41 12.49
N HIS A 16 -1.49 -0.79 12.08
CA HIS A 16 -1.43 -1.34 10.71
C HIS A 16 -0.28 -0.83 9.83
N ARG A 17 0.94 -1.29 10.12
CA ARG A 17 2.10 -0.99 9.29
C ARG A 17 2.09 -1.90 8.07
N VAL A 18 2.19 -1.30 6.88
CA VAL A 18 2.21 -2.03 5.61
C VAL A 18 3.61 -1.98 5.01
N LEU A 19 4.15 -3.15 4.70
CA LEU A 19 5.43 -3.33 4.02
C LEU A 19 5.20 -3.48 2.53
N PHE A 20 6.11 -2.92 1.72
CA PHE A 20 6.04 -3.02 0.25
C PHE A 20 7.33 -3.60 -0.33
N GLU A 21 7.20 -4.62 -1.16
CA GLU A 21 8.28 -5.19 -1.96
C GLU A 21 8.09 -4.85 -3.44
N PHE A 22 9.17 -4.51 -4.14
CA PHE A 22 9.14 -4.21 -5.57
C PHE A 22 10.13 -5.13 -6.29
N THR A 23 9.63 -5.90 -7.24
CA THR A 23 10.43 -6.84 -8.03
C THR A 23 10.14 -6.62 -9.50
N GLN A 24 11.16 -6.19 -10.26
CA GLN A 24 11.02 -6.00 -11.69
C GLN A 24 10.96 -7.35 -12.41
N LEU A 25 9.94 -7.53 -13.26
CA LEU A 25 9.72 -8.70 -14.10
C LEU A 25 9.69 -8.24 -15.57
N GLY A 26 10.87 -8.04 -16.16
CA GLY A 26 11.02 -7.50 -17.51
C GLY A 26 10.47 -6.07 -17.62
N GLN A 27 9.39 -5.90 -18.39
CA GLN A 27 8.71 -4.61 -18.59
C GLN A 27 7.58 -4.33 -17.59
N GLN A 28 7.43 -5.19 -16.59
CA GLN A 28 6.45 -5.06 -15.53
C GLN A 28 7.15 -4.95 -14.17
N MET A 29 6.44 -4.39 -13.20
CA MET A 29 6.83 -4.34 -11.80
C MET A 29 5.81 -5.16 -10.99
N ARG A 30 6.30 -6.19 -10.30
CA ARG A 30 5.57 -6.89 -9.25
C ARG A 30 5.71 -6.09 -7.97
N VAL A 31 4.59 -5.79 -7.32
CA VAL A 31 4.56 -5.11 -6.03
C VAL A 31 3.79 -5.95 -5.04
N ALA A 32 4.45 -6.39 -3.97
CA ALA A 32 3.80 -7.04 -2.84
C ALA A 32 3.51 -6.01 -1.74
N ALA A 33 2.31 -6.02 -1.20
CA ALA A 33 1.93 -5.24 -0.02
C ALA A 33 1.52 -6.20 1.09
N ILE A 34 2.15 -6.09 2.25
CA ILE A 34 2.00 -7.00 3.38
C ILE A 34 1.58 -6.19 4.61
N ASP A 35 0.48 -6.55 5.26
CA ASP A 35 0.12 -6.00 6.56
C ASP A 35 0.91 -6.71 7.68
N GLU A 36 1.71 -5.98 8.46
CA GLU A 36 2.55 -6.56 9.53
C GLU A 36 1.71 -7.25 10.62
N ALA A 37 0.51 -6.75 10.91
CA ALA A 37 -0.30 -7.25 12.02
C ALA A 37 -0.97 -8.59 11.71
N THR A 38 -1.50 -8.74 10.49
CA THR A 38 -2.22 -9.95 10.05
C THR A 38 -1.38 -10.91 9.22
N GLY A 39 -0.25 -10.44 8.68
CA GLY A 39 0.55 -11.18 7.70
C GLY A 39 -0.14 -11.30 6.32
N THR A 40 -1.24 -10.58 6.09
CA THR A 40 -1.96 -10.64 4.82
C THR A 40 -1.12 -10.00 3.72
N GLU A 41 -0.85 -10.75 2.65
CA GLU A 41 -0.13 -10.27 1.47
C GLU A 41 -1.06 -10.12 0.27
N VAL A 42 -0.86 -9.05 -0.50
CA VAL A 42 -1.41 -8.90 -1.85
C VAL A 42 -0.32 -8.54 -2.83
N VAL A 43 -0.36 -9.20 -3.99
CA VAL A 43 0.55 -8.95 -5.10
C VAL A 43 -0.19 -8.25 -6.23
N VAL A 44 0.40 -7.19 -6.77
CA VAL A 44 -0.06 -6.52 -7.99
C VAL A 44 1.01 -6.50 -9.04
N ILE A 45 0.59 -6.57 -10.30
CA ILE A 45 1.45 -6.41 -11.47
C ILE A 45 1.10 -5.06 -12.08
N THR A 46 2.12 -4.25 -12.32
CA THR A 46 2.01 -2.89 -12.84
C THR A 46 3.01 -2.67 -13.97
N PRO A 47 2.78 -1.72 -14.88
CA PRO A 47 3.80 -1.37 -15.86
C PRO A 47 5.00 -0.72 -15.15
N LEU A 48 6.21 -0.96 -15.66
CA LEU A 48 7.43 -0.36 -15.11
C LEU A 48 7.42 1.18 -15.15
N THR A 49 6.61 1.77 -16.03
CA THR A 49 6.46 3.22 -16.18
C THR A 49 5.58 3.87 -15.11
N ALA A 50 4.86 3.08 -14.29
CA ALA A 50 4.06 3.62 -13.20
C ALA A 50 4.96 4.24 -12.12
N SER A 51 4.51 5.33 -11.51
CA SER A 51 5.24 5.91 -10.37
C SER A 51 5.13 5.01 -9.14
N ARG A 52 6.16 5.04 -8.29
CA ARG A 52 6.18 4.27 -7.03
C ARG A 52 4.95 4.55 -6.17
N PHE A 53 4.50 5.80 -6.10
CA PHE A 53 3.30 6.19 -5.36
C PHE A 53 2.05 5.51 -5.90
N GLN A 54 1.82 5.56 -7.23
CA GLN A 54 0.67 4.89 -7.85
C GLN A 54 0.66 3.38 -7.61
N MET A 55 1.84 2.74 -7.69
CA MET A 55 1.99 1.32 -7.41
C MET A 55 1.63 0.98 -5.96
N GLN A 56 2.11 1.76 -5.00
CA GLN A 56 1.79 1.60 -3.58
C GLN A 56 0.30 1.81 -3.31
N SER A 57 -0.31 2.87 -3.85
CA SER A 57 -1.74 3.13 -3.68
C SER A 57 -2.60 1.99 -4.22
N LEU A 58 -2.24 1.43 -5.39
CA LEU A 58 -2.94 0.28 -5.96
C LEU A 58 -2.81 -0.95 -5.06
N ALA A 59 -1.60 -1.28 -4.62
CA ALA A 59 -1.34 -2.44 -3.78
C ALA A 59 -2.01 -2.31 -2.40
N LEU A 60 -1.92 -1.13 -1.78
CA LEU A 60 -2.57 -0.79 -0.52
C LEU A 60 -4.10 -0.88 -0.63
N GLY A 61 -4.69 -0.32 -1.69
CA GLY A 61 -6.15 -0.40 -1.91
C GLY A 61 -6.63 -1.84 -2.01
N LYS A 62 -5.87 -2.72 -2.69
CA LYS A 62 -6.21 -4.15 -2.75
C LYS A 62 -6.00 -4.87 -1.42
N LEU A 63 -4.94 -4.52 -0.66
CA LEU A 63 -4.71 -5.06 0.67
C LEU A 63 -5.85 -4.70 1.63
N ARG A 64 -6.25 -3.42 1.68
CA ARG A 64 -7.37 -2.94 2.50
C ARG A 64 -8.68 -3.66 2.15
N ARG A 65 -8.95 -3.84 0.85
CA ARG A 65 -10.11 -4.62 0.38
C ARG A 65 -10.04 -6.09 0.81
N ARG A 66 -8.85 -6.71 0.84
CA ARG A 66 -8.66 -8.09 1.33
C ARG A 66 -8.85 -8.20 2.83
N LEU A 67 -8.47 -7.19 3.59
CA LEU A 67 -8.67 -7.09 5.04
C LEU A 67 -10.12 -6.79 5.44
N GLY A 68 -11.04 -6.62 4.47
CA GLY A 68 -12.43 -6.25 4.76
C GLY A 68 -12.58 -4.82 5.29
N ILE A 69 -11.55 -3.99 5.13
CA ILE A 69 -11.61 -2.56 5.41
C ILE A 69 -12.26 -1.93 4.18
N GLU A 70 -13.59 -1.94 4.16
CA GLU A 70 -14.41 -1.32 3.11
C GLU A 70 -14.11 0.18 3.05
N GLU A 71 -13.22 0.60 2.15
CA GLU A 71 -13.24 1.96 1.64
C GLU A 71 -14.35 1.97 0.57
N PRO A 72 -15.34 2.88 0.65
CA PRO A 72 -16.42 2.95 -0.32
C PRO A 72 -15.84 3.00 -1.73
N PRO A 73 -16.45 2.31 -2.72
CA PRO A 73 -15.91 2.23 -4.05
C PRO A 73 -15.58 3.64 -4.56
N PRO A 74 -14.39 3.87 -5.15
CA PRO A 74 -14.10 5.16 -5.75
C PRO A 74 -15.26 5.48 -6.70
N PRO A 75 -15.83 6.70 -6.64
CA PRO A 75 -16.93 7.07 -7.51
C PRO A 75 -16.53 6.72 -8.94
N PRO A 76 -17.43 6.10 -9.73
CA PRO A 76 -17.09 5.73 -11.09
C PRO A 76 -16.56 6.97 -11.77
N GLY A 77 -15.29 6.92 -12.20
CA GLY A 77 -14.70 7.98 -12.99
C GLY A 77 -15.62 8.30 -14.15
N PRO A 78 -15.73 9.57 -14.58
CA PRO A 78 -16.68 9.97 -15.60
C PRO A 78 -16.48 9.05 -16.81
N LYS A 79 -17.52 8.25 -17.12
CA LYS A 79 -17.53 7.41 -18.31
C LYS A 79 -17.24 8.37 -19.47
N PRO A 80 -16.25 8.11 -20.35
CA PRO A 80 -16.05 8.97 -21.49
C PRO A 80 -17.38 9.06 -22.21
N ALA A 81 -17.88 10.28 -22.36
CA ALA A 81 -19.08 10.58 -23.10
C ALA A 81 -18.82 10.12 -24.53
N LYS A 82 -19.25 8.91 -24.83
CA LYS A 82 -19.67 8.55 -26.18
C LYS A 82 -20.72 9.59 -26.59
N TYR A 83 -20.66 10.00 -27.85
CA TYR A 83 -21.47 11.03 -28.55
C TYR A 83 -20.88 12.45 -28.56
N ALA A 84 -20.10 12.75 -29.61
CA ALA A 84 -20.37 13.84 -30.55
C ALA A 84 -19.57 13.60 -31.85
#